data_AF-A0A4R7F6Q2-F1
#
_entry.id   AF-A0A4R7F6Q2-F1
#
_cell.length_a   1.000
_cell.length_b   1.000
_cell.length_c   1.000
_cell.angle_alpha   90.00
_cell.angle_beta   90.00
_cell.angle_gamma   90.00
#
_symmetry.space_group_name_H-M   'P 1'
#
loop_
_entity.id
_entity.type
_entity.pdbx_description
1 polymer ?
#
loop_
_entity_poly.entity_id
_entity_poly.type
_entity_poly.pdbx_seq_one_letter_code
_entity_poly.pdbx_strand_id
1 'polypeptide(L)'
;MAKLTIKRQNTYPDLLRNYQVIINNKIVGQVANNSIVEFDNIPYNATVQLKIDWCYSNIVQLNQLNENNVILLATPSCTGFKFIFFYLFYITFLRKKYIVLKNITCSNNADIQKPL
;
A
#
# COMPACT_ATOMS: atom_id res chain seq x y z
N MET A 1 -10.51 -15.54 -12.01
CA MET A 1 -10.03 -15.09 -10.68
C MET A 1 -8.71 -14.37 -10.91
N ALA A 2 -8.39 -13.35 -10.11
CA ALA A 2 -7.17 -12.57 -10.26
C ALA A 2 -6.12 -12.94 -9.20
N LYS A 3 -4.85 -12.77 -9.55
CA LYS A 3 -3.73 -12.80 -8.63
C LYS A 3 -3.31 -11.38 -8.27
N LEU A 4 -3.21 -11.09 -6.97
CA LEU A 4 -2.79 -9.80 -6.44
C LEU A 4 -1.45 -9.95 -5.75
N THR A 5 -0.50 -9.11 -6.15
CA THR A 5 0.80 -9.00 -5.50
C THR A 5 0.90 -7.62 -4.87
N ILE A 6 1.13 -7.55 -3.56
CA ILE A 6 1.35 -6.28 -2.86
C ILE A 6 2.82 -6.22 -2.46
N LYS A 7 3.52 -5.20 -2.96
CA LYS A 7 4.91 -4.90 -2.60
C LYS A 7 4.97 -3.65 -1.74
N ARG A 8 5.62 -3.74 -0.59
CA ARG A 8 5.83 -2.59 0.29
C ARG A 8 7.21 -1.99 0.11
N GLN A 9 7.28 -0.67 -0.08
CA GLN A 9 8.55 0.06 -0.10
C GLN A 9 9.16 0.16 1.30
N ASN A 10 10.49 0.08 1.40
CA ASN A 10 11.20 0.28 2.65
C ASN A 10 11.06 1.73 3.13
N THR A 11 10.61 1.93 4.36
CA THR A 11 10.53 3.28 4.94
C THR A 11 10.87 3.30 6.41
N TYR A 12 11.72 4.25 6.80
CA TYR A 12 12.24 4.40 8.16
C TYR A 12 11.17 4.55 9.27
N PRO A 13 10.12 5.40 9.13
CA PRO A 13 9.15 5.60 10.21
C PRO A 13 8.29 4.37 10.51
N ASP A 14 8.11 3.48 9.54
CA ASP A 14 7.20 2.33 9.64
C ASP A 14 7.94 0.98 9.69
N LEU A 15 9.25 0.98 9.94
CA LEU A 15 10.11 -0.22 9.98
C LEU A 15 9.54 -1.35 10.85
N LEU A 16 8.99 -1.00 12.00
CA LEU A 16 8.49 -1.95 13.00
C LEU A 16 6.99 -2.25 12.88
N ARG A 17 6.28 -1.61 11.95
CA ARG A 17 4.82 -1.70 11.86
C ARG A 17 4.40 -2.41 10.59
N ASN A 18 3.53 -3.41 10.74
CA ASN A 18 2.95 -4.14 9.61
C ASN A 18 1.72 -3.41 9.09
N TYR A 19 1.57 -3.36 7.76
CA TYR A 19 0.34 -2.86 7.16
C TYR A 19 -0.65 -4.01 7.03
N GLN A 20 -1.87 -3.81 7.51
CA GLN A 20 -2.97 -4.75 7.32
C GLN A 20 -3.52 -4.62 5.91
N VAL A 21 -3.67 -5.74 5.22
CA VAL A 21 -4.28 -5.83 3.90
C VAL A 21 -5.77 -6.07 4.07
N ILE A 22 -6.57 -5.17 3.52
CA ILE A 22 -8.04 -5.23 3.54
C ILE A 22 -8.51 -5.49 2.11
N ILE A 23 -9.23 -6.60 1.92
CA ILE A 23 -9.90 -6.94 0.67
C ILE A 23 -11.38 -7.05 0.94
N ASN A 24 -12.23 -6.34 0.18
CA ASN A 24 -13.69 -6.33 0.38
C ASN A 24 -14.08 -6.05 1.84
N ASN A 25 -13.45 -5.05 2.44
CA ASN A 25 -13.64 -4.65 3.85
C ASN A 25 -13.27 -5.73 4.88
N LYS A 26 -12.63 -6.84 4.50
CA LYS A 26 -12.11 -7.87 5.41
C LYS A 26 -10.60 -7.84 5.47
N ILE A 27 -10.04 -7.95 6.67
CA ILE A 27 -8.60 -8.08 6.85
C ILE A 27 -8.21 -9.50 6.44
N VAL A 28 -7.37 -9.62 5.41
CA VAL A 28 -6.95 -10.91 4.83
C VAL A 28 -5.52 -11.28 5.19
N GLY A 29 -4.72 -10.31 5.63
CA GLY A 29 -3.30 -10.53 5.92
C GLY A 29 -2.58 -9.25 6.32
N GLN A 30 -1.26 -9.36 6.41
CA GLN A 30 -0.39 -8.25 6.77
C GLN A 30 0.86 -8.25 5.87
N VAL A 31 1.37 -7.07 5.54
CA VAL A 31 2.61 -6.88 4.78
C VAL A 31 3.64 -6.15 5.66
N ALA A 32 4.72 -6.86 5.96
CA ALA A 32 5.86 -6.36 6.72
C ALA A 32 6.72 -5.41 5.88
N ASN A 33 7.62 -4.67 6.53
CA ASN A 33 8.51 -3.75 5.83
C ASN A 33 9.37 -4.48 4.78
N ASN A 34 9.52 -3.88 3.60
CA ASN A 34 10.27 -4.45 2.48
C ASN A 34 9.86 -5.89 2.07
N SER A 35 8.62 -6.28 2.37
CA SER A 35 8.11 -7.61 2.02
C SER A 35 7.12 -7.56 0.86
N ILE A 36 6.91 -8.71 0.26
CA ILE A 36 5.95 -8.95 -0.82
C ILE A 36 4.95 -9.98 -0.30
N VAL A 37 3.66 -9.72 -0.51
CA VAL A 37 2.60 -10.66 -0.17
C VAL A 37 1.76 -10.90 -1.41
N GLU A 38 1.51 -12.18 -1.67
CA GLU A 38 0.70 -12.62 -2.81
C GLU A 38 -0.62 -13.19 -2.30
N PHE A 39 -1.68 -12.88 -3.02
CA PHE A 39 -3.02 -13.38 -2.76
C PHE A 39 -3.59 -13.92 -4.06
N ASP A 40 -3.94 -15.20 -4.04
CA ASP A 40 -4.61 -15.87 -5.15
C ASP A 40 -6.12 -15.88 -4.96
N ASN A 41 -6.86 -16.22 -6.01
CA ASN A 41 -8.31 -16.41 -6.00
C ASN A 41 -9.13 -15.16 -5.59
N ILE A 42 -8.64 -13.95 -5.90
CA ILE A 42 -9.38 -12.72 -5.61
C ILE A 42 -10.45 -12.50 -6.69
N PRO A 43 -11.67 -12.11 -6.30
CA PRO A 43 -12.72 -11.78 -7.26
C PRO A 43 -12.38 -10.48 -8.00
N TYR A 44 -12.71 -10.41 -9.29
CA TYR A 44 -12.37 -9.25 -10.13
C TYR A 44 -12.98 -7.94 -9.61
N ASN A 45 -14.15 -8.01 -8.98
CA ASN A 45 -14.84 -6.86 -8.38
C ASN A 45 -14.33 -6.49 -6.98
N ALA A 46 -13.20 -7.05 -6.55
CA ALA A 46 -12.69 -6.77 -5.23
C ALA A 46 -12.17 -5.33 -5.10
N THR A 47 -12.33 -4.80 -3.89
CA THR A 47 -11.66 -3.57 -3.44
C THR A 47 -10.46 -3.94 -2.59
N VAL A 48 -9.31 -3.29 -2.84
CA VAL A 48 -8.08 -3.46 -2.06
C VAL A 48 -7.76 -2.15 -1.35
N GLN A 49 -7.46 -2.25 -0.06
CA GLN A 49 -7.05 -1.13 0.78
C GLN A 49 -6.01 -1.61 1.79
N LEU A 50 -5.08 -0.74 2.16
CA LEU A 50 -4.14 -0.96 3.25
C LEU A 50 -4.52 -0.12 4.47
N LYS A 51 -4.25 -0.67 5.64
CA LYS A 51 -4.48 0.00 6.92
C LYS A 51 -3.25 -0.16 7.81
N ILE A 52 -2.89 0.89 8.51
CA ILE A 52 -1.92 0.85 9.61
C ILE A 52 -2.50 1.65 10.78
N ASP A 53 -2.58 1.04 11.95
CA ASP A 53 -3.24 1.61 13.14
C ASP A 53 -4.66 2.12 12.80
N TRP A 54 -4.76 3.43 12.59
CA TRP A 54 -5.98 4.13 12.24
C TRP A 54 -5.89 4.86 10.88
N CYS A 55 -4.73 4.84 10.25
CA CYS A 55 -4.49 5.38 8.92
C CYS A 55 -4.92 4.36 7.83
N TYR A 56 -5.40 4.89 6.71
CA TYR A 56 -5.90 4.12 5.59
C TYR A 56 -5.24 4.59 4.29
N SER A 57 -5.07 3.68 3.34
CA SER A 57 -4.71 4.02 1.97
C SER A 57 -5.92 4.44 1.14
N ASN A 58 -5.65 4.91 -0.08
CA ASN A 58 -6.64 4.91 -1.15
C ASN A 58 -7.18 3.50 -1.42
N ILE A 59 -8.41 3.43 -1.90
CA ILE A 59 -9.07 2.19 -2.30
C ILE A 59 -8.77 1.96 -3.78
N VAL A 60 -8.31 0.77 -4.13
CA VAL A 60 -8.07 0.34 -5.51
C VAL A 60 -9.13 -0.69 -5.89
N GLN A 61 -9.84 -0.46 -6.99
CA GLN A 61 -10.82 -1.40 -7.52
C GLN A 61 -10.16 -2.26 -8.60
N LEU A 62 -10.14 -3.58 -8.41
CA LEU A 62 -9.48 -4.48 -9.37
C LEU A 62 -10.19 -4.52 -10.73
N ASN A 63 -11.51 -4.30 -10.75
CA ASN A 63 -12.31 -4.16 -11.99
C ASN A 63 -11.76 -3.10 -12.95
N GLN A 64 -11.10 -2.06 -12.44
CA GLN A 64 -10.58 -0.97 -13.28
C GLN A 64 -9.26 -1.34 -13.97
N LEU A 65 -8.58 -2.40 -13.51
CA LEU A 65 -7.24 -2.74 -13.96
C LEU A 65 -7.25 -3.72 -15.15
N ASN A 66 -8.35 -4.46 -15.39
CA ASN A 66 -8.49 -5.41 -16.50
C ASN A 66 -7.29 -6.39 -16.69
N GLU A 67 -6.53 -6.64 -15.62
CA GLU A 67 -5.34 -7.48 -15.62
C GLU A 67 -5.56 -8.73 -14.76
N ASN A 68 -5.08 -9.89 -15.21
CA ASN A 68 -5.14 -11.12 -14.42
C ASN A 68 -4.13 -11.13 -13.26
N ASN A 69 -3.02 -10.39 -13.40
CA ASN A 69 -1.96 -10.25 -12.41
C ASN A 69 -1.80 -8.77 -12.07
N VAL A 70 -2.27 -8.36 -10.90
CA VAL A 70 -2.17 -6.97 -10.45
C VAL A 70 -1.03 -6.83 -9.45
N ILE A 71 -0.11 -5.90 -9.70
CA ILE A 71 0.99 -5.60 -8.80
C ILE A 71 0.78 -4.21 -8.19
N LEU A 72 0.52 -4.16 -6.90
CA LEU A 72 0.36 -2.91 -6.16
C LEU A 72 1.60 -2.58 -5.34
N LEU A 73 2.14 -1.38 -5.54
CA LEU A 73 3.17 -0.79 -4.71
C LEU A 73 2.54 0.04 -3.59
N ALA A 74 2.87 -0.29 -2.35
CA ALA A 74 2.53 0.51 -1.19
C ALA A 74 3.69 1.44 -0.82
N THR A 75 3.45 2.74 -0.94
CA THR A 75 4.40 3.81 -0.59
C THR A 75 3.79 4.72 0.46
N PRO A 76 4.50 5.11 1.53
CA PRO A 76 4.04 6.19 2.39
C PRO A 76 4.08 7.51 1.62
N SER A 77 3.10 8.37 1.89
CA SER A 77 2.95 9.68 1.23
C SER A 77 4.00 10.70 1.69
N CYS A 78 4.57 10.50 2.88
CA CYS A 78 5.50 11.45 3.49
C CYS A 78 6.69 10.70 4.09
N THR A 79 7.89 11.11 3.69
CA THR A 79 9.17 10.58 4.18
C THR A 79 10.06 11.74 4.62
N GLY A 80 10.90 11.52 5.64
CA GLY A 80 11.92 12.48 6.08
C GLY A 80 11.73 13.10 7.47
N PHE A 81 12.68 13.96 7.87
CA PHE A 81 12.81 14.48 9.24
C PHE A 81 11.64 15.36 9.71
N LYS A 82 10.93 16.05 8.79
CA LYS A 82 9.71 16.83 9.14
C LYS A 82 8.62 15.97 9.77
N PHE A 83 8.60 14.69 9.41
CA PHE A 83 7.63 13.72 9.90
C PHE A 83 7.86 13.35 11.37
N ILE A 84 9.09 13.41 11.87
CA ILE A 84 9.40 13.10 13.28
C ILE A 84 8.79 14.15 14.23
N PHE A 85 8.83 15.42 13.84
CA PHE A 85 8.35 16.54 14.66
C PHE A 85 6.83 16.70 14.61
N PHE A 86 6.19 16.40 13.47
CA PHE A 86 4.73 16.56 13.29
C PHE A 86 3.98 15.22 13.24
N TYR A 87 4.60 14.14 13.72
CA TYR A 87 4.09 12.77 13.62
C TYR A 87 2.66 12.62 14.15
N LEU A 88 2.43 13.00 15.41
CA LEU A 88 1.12 12.87 16.06
C LEU A 88 0.04 13.74 15.39
N PHE A 89 0.39 14.91 14.89
CA PHE A 89 -0.54 15.77 14.17
C PHE A 89 -0.93 15.16 12.82
N TYR A 90 0.03 14.56 12.12
CA TYR A 90 -0.19 13.96 10.82
C TYR A 90 -1.08 12.70 10.91
N ILE A 91 -0.82 11.83 11.89
CA ILE A 91 -1.61 10.60 12.07
C ILE A 91 -3.03 10.86 12.56
N THR A 92 -3.36 12.07 13.02
CA THR A 92 -4.72 12.44 13.44
C THR A 92 -5.49 13.09 12.30
N PHE A 93 -4.92 14.10 11.63
CA PHE A 93 -5.62 14.83 10.56
C PHE A 93 -5.47 14.22 9.15
N LEU A 94 -4.36 13.54 8.82
CA LEU A 94 -4.06 13.05 7.48
C LEU A 94 -4.16 11.52 7.34
N ARG A 95 -5.01 10.88 8.16
CA ARG A 95 -5.20 9.42 8.22
C ARG A 95 -5.43 8.76 6.86
N LYS A 96 -6.21 9.36 5.97
CA LYS A 96 -6.57 8.79 4.65
C LYS A 96 -5.49 8.98 3.57
N LYS A 97 -4.47 9.80 3.85
CA LYS A 97 -3.41 10.14 2.91
C LYS A 97 -2.06 9.56 3.33
N TYR A 98 -2.03 8.69 4.34
CA TYR A 98 -0.79 8.16 4.89
C TYR A 98 -0.09 7.19 3.93
N ILE A 99 -0.88 6.28 3.33
CA ILE A 99 -0.40 5.24 2.42
C ILE A 99 -0.99 5.50 1.05
N VAL A 100 -0.16 5.38 0.02
CA VAL A 100 -0.58 5.42 -1.37
C VAL A 100 -0.30 4.05 -1.99
N LEU A 101 -1.35 3.45 -2.55
CA LEU A 101 -1.30 2.28 -3.41
C LEU A 101 -1.23 2.75 -4.87
N LYS A 102 -0.16 2.37 -5.55
CA LYS A 102 0.01 2.57 -7.00
C LYS A 102 0.06 1.22 -7.70
N ASN A 103 -0.61 1.09 -8.85
CA ASN A 103 -0.38 -0.06 -9.72
C ASN A 103 0.98 0.13 -10.42
N ILE A 104 1.84 -0.90 -10.38
CA ILE A 104 3.00 -0.99 -11.25
C ILE A 104 2.58 -1.86 -12.43
N THR A 105 2.04 -1.23 -13.46
CA THR A 105 2.08 -1.84 -14.80
C THR A 105 3.53 -1.76 -15.29
N CYS A 106 4.03 -2.79 -15.96
CA CYS A 106 5.41 -2.89 -16.48
C CYS A 106 5.78 -1.84 -17.56
N SER A 107 5.18 -0.65 -17.55
CA SER A 107 5.47 0.44 -18.49
C SER A 107 6.39 1.52 -17.90
N ASN A 108 6.52 1.66 -16.57
CA ASN A 108 7.38 2.71 -15.98
C ASN A 108 8.42 2.14 -15.03
N ASN A 109 9.51 1.65 -15.62
CA ASN A 109 10.77 1.31 -14.95
C ASN A 109 11.58 2.58 -14.53
N ALA A 110 10.91 3.73 -14.35
CA ALA A 110 11.54 5.03 -14.08
C ALA A 110 11.34 5.54 -12.64
N ASP A 111 10.36 5.03 -11.89
CA ASP A 111 10.08 5.52 -10.52
C ASP A 111 10.84 4.76 -9.41
N ILE A 112 11.67 3.78 -9.76
CA ILE A 112 12.43 2.96 -8.80
C ILE A 112 13.77 3.64 -8.41
N GLN A 113 14.19 4.68 -9.13
CA GLN A 113 15.42 5.41 -8.81
C GLN A 113 15.15 6.82 -8.32
N LYS A 114 14.68 6.93 -7.07
CA LYS A 114 15.06 8.09 -6.27
C LYS A 114 15.66 7.62 -4.94
N PRO A 115 16.98 7.35 -4.90
CA PRO A 115 17.68 7.43 -3.63
C PRO A 115 17.63 8.89 -3.13
N LEU A 116 17.60 8.99 -1.81
CA LEU A 116 17.54 10.18 -0.95
C LEU A 116 18.13 11.46 -1.54
#